data_AF-D8F1Y9-F1
#
_entry.id   AF-D8F1Y9-F1
#
_cell.length_a   1.000
_cell.length_b   1.000
_cell.length_c   1.000
_cell.angle_alpha   90.00
_cell.angle_beta   90.00
_cell.angle_gamma   90.00
#
_symmetry.space_group_name_H-M   'P 1'
#
loop_
_entity.id
_entity.type
_entity.pdbx_description
1 polymer ?
#
loop_
_entity_poly.entity_id
_entity_poly.type
_entity_poly.pdbx_seq_one_letter_code
_entity_poly.pdbx_strand_id
1 'polypeptide(L)'
;HGTYPRKFPEYCLVPRWYCPSAHKTISLLPDFLASRFPGTLDEIEQAVNTAGSCKSQEEAAFVLRPEISLPSGLRWLRRRIQYVKEALTILAGLLVTECAPDLESFRNKFRTNRVLIKLREMGREYLPSMPPIVGFGPRSGKRYCHLGFSNN
;
A
#
# COMPACT_ATOMS: atom_id res chain seq x y z
N HIS A 1 -4.57 -13.79 28.44
CA HIS A 1 -4.33 -12.72 27.43
C HIS A 1 -2.84 -12.44 27.38
N GLY A 2 -2.30 -11.93 26.26
CA GLY A 2 -0.85 -11.75 26.13
C GLY A 2 -0.48 -10.84 24.95
N THR A 3 0.79 -10.85 24.56
CA THR A 3 1.31 -10.08 23.44
C THR A 3 2.09 -10.98 22.48
N TYR A 4 2.24 -10.56 21.22
CA TYR A 4 3.21 -11.18 20.31
C TYR A 4 4.11 -10.11 19.67
N PRO A 5 5.41 -10.41 19.46
CA PRO A 5 6.31 -9.49 18.79
C PRO A 5 6.06 -9.44 17.29
N ARG A 6 6.29 -8.27 16.70
CA ARG A 6 6.32 -8.08 15.24
C ARG A 6 7.75 -8.19 14.72
N LYS A 7 7.88 -8.71 13.49
CA LYS A 7 9.17 -8.71 12.76
C LYS A 7 9.67 -7.29 12.44
N PHE A 8 8.74 -6.35 12.26
CA PHE A 8 9.02 -4.93 12.02
C PHE A 8 7.78 -4.09 12.41
N PRO A 9 7.96 -2.91 13.03
CA PRO A 9 9.21 -2.38 13.59
C PRO A 9 9.70 -3.22 14.78
N GLU A 10 10.99 -3.15 15.08
CA GLU A 10 11.60 -3.88 16.20
C GLU A 10 10.96 -3.42 17.53
N TYR A 11 10.85 -4.34 18.50
CA TYR A 11 10.24 -4.09 19.81
C TYR A 11 8.73 -3.73 19.82
N CYS A 12 8.03 -3.87 18.68
CA CYS A 12 6.58 -3.70 18.66
C CYS A 12 5.85 -4.96 19.14
N LEU A 13 5.24 -4.87 20.32
CA LEU A 13 4.37 -5.89 20.90
C LEU A 13 2.91 -5.59 20.59
N VAL A 14 2.20 -6.57 20.02
CA VAL A 14 0.78 -6.44 19.69
C VAL A 14 -0.06 -7.17 20.74
N PRO A 15 -0.99 -6.47 21.43
CA PRO A 15 -1.90 -7.08 22.39
C PRO A 15 -2.84 -8.11 21.75
N ARG A 16 -3.10 -9.20 22.48
CA ARG A 16 -3.88 -10.35 22.02
C ARG A 16 -4.78 -10.91 23.12
N TRP A 17 -6.02 -11.21 22.75
CA TRP A 17 -7.01 -11.86 23.59
C TRP A 17 -7.56 -13.11 22.91
N TYR A 18 -7.86 -14.14 23.71
CA TYR A 18 -8.59 -15.31 23.25
C TYR A 18 -10.03 -15.21 23.75
N CYS A 19 -10.98 -15.43 22.87
CA CYS A 19 -12.40 -15.55 23.17
C CYS A 19 -12.75 -17.04 23.25
N PRO A 20 -12.99 -17.62 24.45
CA PRO A 20 -13.29 -19.04 24.60
C PRO A 20 -14.56 -19.44 23.87
N SER A 21 -15.64 -18.65 23.98
CA SER A 21 -16.93 -18.96 23.38
C SER A 21 -16.90 -19.00 21.85
N ALA A 22 -16.07 -18.16 21.23
CA ALA A 22 -15.92 -18.13 19.78
C ALA A 22 -14.74 -18.99 19.28
N HIS A 23 -13.96 -19.58 20.19
CA HIS A 23 -12.69 -20.26 19.91
C HIS A 23 -11.76 -19.45 18.99
N LYS A 24 -11.71 -18.13 19.19
CA LYS A 24 -11.00 -17.18 18.30
C LYS A 24 -10.07 -16.27 19.07
N THR A 25 -8.97 -15.92 18.42
CA THR A 25 -8.01 -14.94 18.92
C THR A 25 -8.23 -13.60 18.25
N ILE A 26 -8.32 -12.53 19.04
CA ILE A 26 -8.45 -11.15 18.61
C ILE A 26 -7.17 -10.41 18.99
N SER A 27 -6.70 -9.48 18.16
CA SER A 27 -5.52 -8.67 18.45
C SER A 27 -5.77 -7.23 18.06
N LEU A 28 -5.30 -6.28 18.88
CA LEU A 28 -5.40 -4.85 18.58
C LEU A 28 -4.15 -4.42 17.80
N LEU A 29 -4.20 -4.65 16.49
CA LEU A 29 -3.12 -4.23 15.61
C LEU A 29 -3.32 -2.77 15.20
N PRO A 30 -2.34 -1.88 15.45
CA PRO A 30 -2.41 -0.52 14.94
C PRO A 30 -2.60 -0.50 13.42
N ASP A 31 -3.46 0.39 12.94
CA ASP A 31 -3.82 0.55 11.53
C ASP A 31 -2.59 0.68 10.61
N PHE A 32 -1.58 1.45 11.01
CA PHE A 32 -0.36 1.61 10.21
C PHE A 32 0.41 0.29 10.03
N LEU A 33 0.22 -0.71 10.92
CA LEU A 33 0.76 -2.06 10.79
C LEU A 33 -0.17 -3.04 10.07
N ALA A 34 -1.43 -2.66 9.85
CA ALA A 34 -2.42 -3.42 9.07
C ALA A 34 -2.23 -3.22 7.56
N SER A 35 -1.59 -2.12 7.15
CA SER A 35 -0.97 -1.97 5.82
C SER A 35 -0.01 -3.14 5.59
N ARG A 36 -0.43 -4.13 4.79
CA ARG A 36 0.37 -5.35 4.52
C ARG A 36 1.50 -5.08 3.53
N PHE A 37 1.98 -3.84 3.46
CA PHE A 37 2.99 -3.37 2.53
C PHE A 37 4.14 -2.69 3.28
N PRO A 38 5.41 -3.12 3.07
CA PRO A 38 6.53 -2.58 3.82
C PRO A 38 6.96 -1.19 3.29
N GLY A 39 7.35 -0.33 4.22
CA GLY A 39 7.84 1.03 3.97
C GLY A 39 6.83 2.11 4.35
N THR A 40 7.30 3.33 4.56
CA THR A 40 6.44 4.49 4.81
C THR A 40 5.80 4.99 3.51
N LEU A 41 4.70 5.76 3.61
CA LEU A 41 4.07 6.36 2.43
C LEU A 41 5.03 7.29 1.69
N ASP A 42 5.87 8.04 2.43
CA ASP A 42 6.89 8.90 1.84
C ASP A 42 7.95 8.09 1.09
N GLU A 43 8.48 7.02 1.69
CA GLU A 43 9.45 6.13 1.02
C GLU A 43 8.89 5.54 -0.28
N ILE A 44 7.61 5.18 -0.28
CA ILE A 44 6.95 4.62 -1.46
C ILE A 44 6.77 5.69 -2.54
N GLU A 45 6.34 6.89 -2.16
CA GLU A 45 6.22 8.00 -3.12
C GLU A 45 7.57 8.39 -3.71
N GLN A 46 8.62 8.46 -2.88
CA GLN A 46 9.98 8.73 -3.33
C GLN A 46 10.49 7.65 -4.29
N ALA A 47 10.24 6.37 -4.01
CA ALA A 47 10.61 5.30 -4.94
C ALA A 47 9.95 5.44 -6.31
N VAL A 48 8.69 5.90 -6.37
CA VAL A 48 8.00 6.17 -7.63
C VAL A 48 8.57 7.40 -8.33
N ASN A 49 8.91 8.46 -7.58
CA ASN A 49 9.55 9.65 -8.14
C ASN A 49 10.91 9.32 -8.75
N THR A 50 11.76 8.58 -8.03
CA THR A 50 13.07 8.12 -8.54
C THR A 50 12.90 7.33 -9.83
N ALA A 51 11.91 6.44 -9.90
CA ALA A 51 11.62 5.70 -11.12
C ALA A 51 11.19 6.58 -12.30
N GLY A 52 10.53 7.72 -12.05
CA GLY A 52 10.20 8.71 -13.07
C GLY A 52 11.37 9.59 -13.50
N SER A 53 12.37 9.78 -12.64
CA SER A 53 13.57 10.58 -12.95
C SER A 53 14.70 9.79 -13.61
N CYS A 54 14.76 8.46 -13.43
CA CYS A 54 15.74 7.60 -14.09
C CYS A 54 15.38 7.33 -15.55
N LYS A 55 16.38 6.91 -16.35
CA LYS A 55 16.19 6.58 -17.78
C LYS A 55 15.45 5.27 -17.97
N SER A 56 15.54 4.36 -17.00
CA SER A 56 14.88 3.06 -17.01
C SER A 56 14.51 2.59 -15.60
N GLN A 57 13.59 1.62 -15.53
CA GLN A 57 13.24 0.99 -14.26
C GLN A 57 14.38 0.15 -13.69
N GLU A 58 15.25 -0.39 -14.55
CA GLU A 58 16.46 -1.13 -14.19
C GLU A 58 17.44 -0.23 -13.43
N GLU A 59 17.69 0.98 -13.96
CA GLU A 59 18.53 1.99 -13.32
C GLU A 59 17.93 2.40 -11.98
N ALA A 60 16.63 2.72 -11.94
CA ALA A 60 15.96 3.08 -10.70
C ALA A 60 15.99 1.96 -9.66
N ALA A 61 15.81 0.70 -10.08
CA ALA A 61 15.89 -0.45 -9.18
C ALA A 61 17.30 -0.64 -8.61
N PHE A 62 18.33 -0.42 -9.43
CA PHE A 62 19.72 -0.48 -8.99
C PHE A 62 20.05 0.64 -7.99
N VAL A 63 19.60 1.88 -8.25
CA VAL A 63 19.78 3.02 -7.34
C VAL A 63 19.06 2.82 -6.01
N LEU A 64 17.81 2.35 -6.04
CA LEU A 64 16.97 2.23 -4.84
C LEU A 64 17.32 1.02 -3.98
N ARG A 65 17.79 -0.08 -4.58
CA ARG A 65 17.96 -1.38 -3.93
C ARG A 65 19.24 -2.10 -4.41
N PRO A 66 20.44 -1.50 -4.24
CA PRO A 66 21.70 -2.07 -4.72
C PRO A 66 22.09 -3.37 -3.99
N GLU A 67 21.53 -3.64 -2.82
CA GLU A 67 21.88 -4.78 -1.97
C GLU A 67 21.18 -6.09 -2.35
N ILE A 68 20.30 -6.07 -3.35
CA ILE A 68 19.60 -7.26 -3.86
C ILE A 68 19.82 -7.42 -5.37
N SER A 69 19.56 -8.63 -5.88
CA SER A 69 19.67 -8.88 -7.32
C SER A 69 18.71 -8.00 -8.12
N LEU A 70 19.16 -7.53 -9.29
CA LEU A 70 18.38 -6.67 -10.19
C LEU A 70 16.96 -7.19 -10.47
N PRO A 71 16.73 -8.50 -10.76
CA PRO A 71 15.38 -9.01 -10.94
C PRO A 71 14.49 -8.85 -9.69
N SER A 72 15.09 -8.97 -8.49
CA SER A 72 14.38 -8.77 -7.22
C SER A 72 14.08 -7.29 -6.97
N GLY A 73 15.03 -6.41 -7.28
CA GLY A 73 14.85 -4.95 -7.25
C GLY A 73 13.73 -4.48 -8.18
N LEU A 74 13.71 -4.97 -9.42
CA LEU A 74 12.66 -4.69 -10.39
C LEU A 74 11.27 -5.13 -9.90
N ARG A 75 11.14 -6.36 -9.38
CA ARG A 75 9.87 -6.84 -8.80
C ARG A 75 9.43 -5.96 -7.63
N TRP A 76 10.37 -5.57 -6.77
CA TRP A 76 10.11 -4.69 -5.63
C TRP A 76 9.61 -3.31 -6.07
N LEU A 77 10.22 -2.74 -7.13
CA LEU A 77 9.89 -1.42 -7.66
C LEU A 77 8.56 -1.43 -8.42
N ARG A 78 8.39 -2.36 -9.36
CA ARG A 78 7.15 -2.51 -10.15
C ARG A 78 5.93 -2.69 -9.26
N ARG A 79 6.07 -3.45 -8.16
CA ARG A 79 4.99 -3.62 -7.19
C ARG A 79 4.58 -2.31 -6.52
N ARG A 80 5.54 -1.42 -6.20
CA ARG A 80 5.26 -0.09 -5.63
C ARG A 80 4.53 0.79 -6.64
N ILE A 81 5.08 0.89 -7.85
CA ILE A 81 4.50 1.69 -8.94
C ILE A 81 3.05 1.24 -9.20
N GLN A 82 2.82 -0.07 -9.31
CA GLN A 82 1.49 -0.61 -9.58
C GLN A 82 0.48 -0.23 -8.49
N TYR A 83 0.82 -0.43 -7.21
CA TYR A 83 -0.12 -0.11 -6.14
C TYR A 83 -0.34 1.40 -5.98
N VAL A 84 0.66 2.25 -6.26
CA VAL A 84 0.49 3.71 -6.26
C VAL A 84 -0.48 4.11 -7.37
N LYS A 85 -0.28 3.59 -8.59
CA LYS A 85 -1.19 3.82 -9.71
C LYS A 85 -2.62 3.40 -9.37
N GLU A 86 -2.81 2.21 -8.80
CA GLU A 86 -4.14 1.74 -8.36
C GLU A 86 -4.77 2.65 -7.31
N ALA A 87 -3.99 3.10 -6.31
CA ALA A 87 -4.49 4.00 -5.27
C ALA A 87 -4.94 5.34 -5.86
N LEU A 88 -4.14 5.92 -6.77
CA LEU A 88 -4.47 7.17 -7.45
C LEU A 88 -5.71 7.01 -8.33
N THR A 89 -5.82 5.93 -9.11
CA THR A 89 -7.02 5.65 -9.91
C THR A 89 -8.28 5.56 -9.06
N ILE A 90 -8.23 4.81 -7.96
CA ILE A 90 -9.39 4.65 -7.07
C ILE A 90 -9.79 5.99 -6.45
N LEU A 91 -8.82 6.76 -5.94
CA LEU A 91 -9.11 8.02 -5.27
C LEU A 91 -9.52 9.13 -6.23
N ALA A 92 -8.97 9.16 -7.45
CA ALA A 92 -9.43 10.04 -8.52
C ALA A 92 -10.91 9.78 -8.85
N GLY A 93 -11.32 8.50 -8.91
CA GLY A 93 -12.71 8.12 -9.18
C GLY A 93 -13.66 8.35 -7.99
N LEU A 94 -13.19 8.19 -6.75
CA LEU A 94 -14.04 8.25 -5.55
C LEU A 94 -14.14 9.65 -4.94
N LEU A 95 -13.03 10.38 -4.84
CA LEU A 95 -12.92 11.57 -3.98
C LEU A 95 -12.37 12.79 -4.71
N VAL A 96 -11.63 12.58 -5.80
CA VAL A 96 -10.83 13.61 -6.46
C VAL A 96 -11.18 13.64 -7.94
N THR A 97 -12.48 13.73 -8.24
CA THR A 97 -13.01 13.76 -9.61
C THR A 97 -12.30 14.84 -10.44
N GLU A 98 -12.21 14.62 -11.74
CA GLU A 98 -11.54 15.53 -12.69
C GLU A 98 -10.03 15.74 -12.41
N CYS A 99 -9.38 14.76 -11.77
CA CYS A 99 -7.93 14.75 -11.61
C CYS A 99 -7.35 13.51 -12.28
N ALA A 100 -6.33 13.68 -13.12
CA ALA A 100 -5.64 12.55 -13.72
C ALA A 100 -4.94 11.71 -12.61
N PRO A 101 -4.96 10.37 -12.71
CA PRO A 101 -4.48 9.47 -11.66
C PRO A 101 -2.95 9.33 -11.66
N ASP A 102 -2.23 10.44 -11.59
CA ASP A 102 -0.78 10.55 -11.52
C ASP A 102 -0.35 11.46 -10.36
N LEU A 103 0.89 11.30 -9.88
CA LEU A 103 1.35 12.03 -8.70
C LEU A 103 1.39 13.54 -8.94
N GLU A 104 1.78 14.00 -10.13
CA GLU A 104 1.97 15.42 -10.43
C GLU A 104 0.64 16.18 -10.44
N SER A 105 -0.38 15.62 -11.08
CA SER A 105 -1.75 16.15 -11.06
C SER A 105 -2.28 16.29 -9.63
N PHE A 106 -2.04 15.30 -8.77
CA PHE A 106 -2.42 15.35 -7.37
C PHE A 106 -1.60 16.37 -6.56
N ARG A 107 -0.29 16.51 -6.82
CA ARG A 107 0.55 17.56 -6.20
C ARG A 107 0.01 18.95 -6.50
N ASN A 108 -0.32 19.20 -7.77
CA ASN A 108 -0.85 20.48 -8.23
C ASN A 108 -2.22 20.77 -7.60
N LYS A 109 -3.10 19.76 -7.55
CA LYS A 109 -4.45 19.91 -6.97
C LYS A 109 -4.42 20.17 -5.46
N PHE A 110 -3.57 19.47 -4.72
CA PHE A 110 -3.53 19.54 -3.25
C PHE A 110 -2.42 20.44 -2.69
N ARG A 111 -1.58 21.04 -3.55
CA ARG A 111 -0.41 21.86 -3.18
C ARG A 111 0.47 21.18 -2.13
N THR A 112 0.74 19.89 -2.31
CA THR A 112 1.53 19.07 -1.38
C THR A 112 2.52 18.19 -2.12
N ASN A 113 3.69 17.99 -1.52
CA ASN A 113 4.69 17.03 -2.00
C ASN A 113 4.55 15.64 -1.37
N ARG A 114 3.57 15.45 -0.49
CA ARG A 114 3.28 14.20 0.24
C ARG A 114 1.89 13.71 -0.13
N VAL A 115 1.71 13.38 -1.41
CA VAL A 115 0.41 13.04 -2.00
C VAL A 115 -0.21 11.82 -1.31
N LEU A 116 0.56 10.74 -1.12
CA LEU A 116 0.01 9.50 -0.56
C LEU A 116 -0.49 9.67 0.88
N ILE A 117 0.17 10.51 1.68
CA ILE A 117 -0.26 10.80 3.05
C ILE A 117 -1.57 11.59 3.04
N LYS A 118 -1.62 12.66 2.24
CA LYS A 118 -2.84 13.46 2.10
C LYS A 118 -4.02 12.61 1.64
N LEU A 119 -3.77 11.71 0.70
CA LEU A 119 -4.76 10.80 0.17
C LEU A 119 -5.26 9.77 1.18
N ARG A 120 -4.36 9.24 2.02
CA ARG A 120 -4.75 8.36 3.12
C ARG A 120 -5.61 9.09 4.15
N GLU A 121 -5.32 10.36 4.44
CA GLU A 121 -6.13 11.18 5.34
C GLU A 121 -7.53 11.43 4.78
N MET A 122 -7.63 11.79 3.49
CA MET A 122 -8.91 12.03 2.82
C MET A 122 -9.73 10.75 2.67
N GLY A 123 -9.07 9.62 2.36
CA GLY A 123 -9.70 8.33 2.20
C GLY A 123 -9.95 7.57 3.51
N ARG A 124 -9.92 8.23 4.67
CA ARG A 124 -10.00 7.58 6.00
C ARG A 124 -11.19 6.64 6.14
N GLU A 125 -12.34 7.04 5.64
CA GLU A 125 -13.58 6.25 5.71
C GLU A 125 -13.56 5.02 4.79
N TYR A 126 -12.71 5.05 3.74
CA TYR A 126 -12.63 4.01 2.73
C TYR A 126 -11.42 3.09 2.90
N LEU A 127 -10.56 3.30 3.92
CA LEU A 127 -9.33 2.52 4.14
C LEU A 127 -9.52 0.99 4.08
N PRO A 128 -10.62 0.39 4.58
CA PRO A 128 -10.84 -1.06 4.46
C PRO A 128 -10.91 -1.57 3.01
N SER A 129 -11.39 -0.73 2.09
CA SER A 129 -11.58 -1.05 0.67
C SER A 129 -10.41 -0.62 -0.22
N MET A 130 -9.48 0.17 0.33
CA MET A 130 -8.34 0.73 -0.38
C MET A 130 -7.16 -0.24 -0.50
N PRO A 131 -6.32 -0.15 -1.55
CA PRO A 131 -5.16 -1.02 -1.72
C PRO A 131 -4.19 -0.96 -0.53
N PRO A 132 -3.40 -2.02 -0.26
CA PRO A 132 -2.55 -2.14 0.92
C PRO A 132 -1.54 -1.03 1.19
N ILE A 133 -1.21 -0.17 0.22
CA ILE A 133 -0.34 0.99 0.49
C ILE A 133 -1.10 2.04 1.28
N VAL A 134 -2.24 2.49 0.75
CA VAL A 134 -3.01 3.60 1.31
C VAL A 134 -4.06 3.11 2.31
N GLY A 135 -4.48 1.84 2.27
CA GLY A 135 -5.49 1.26 3.16
C GLY A 135 -5.12 -0.11 3.73
N PHE A 136 -6.14 -0.91 4.04
CA PHE A 136 -6.04 -2.25 4.66
C PHE A 136 -6.60 -3.36 3.77
N GLY A 137 -7.04 -3.01 2.56
CA GLY A 137 -7.64 -3.95 1.63
C GLY A 137 -6.72 -5.13 1.33
N PRO A 138 -7.29 -6.26 0.88
CA PRO A 138 -6.51 -7.45 0.58
C PRO A 138 -5.41 -7.12 -0.45
N ARG A 139 -4.25 -7.79 -0.31
CA ARG A 139 -3.20 -7.74 -1.34
C ARG A 139 -3.83 -8.10 -2.68
N SER A 140 -3.47 -7.39 -3.75
CA SER A 140 -3.93 -7.70 -5.10
C SER A 140 -3.29 -9.01 -5.58
N GLY A 141 -3.74 -10.13 -5.02
CA GLY A 141 -3.43 -11.48 -5.48
C GLY A 141 -4.49 -12.01 -6.44
N LYS A 142 -5.73 -11.51 -6.33
CA LYS A 142 -6.91 -11.87 -7.13
C LYS A 142 -7.93 -10.73 -7.00
N ARG A 143 -8.06 -9.84 -7.97
CA ARG A 143 -9.29 -9.05 -8.09
C ARG A 143 -10.14 -9.72 -9.16
N TYR A 144 -11.26 -10.29 -8.72
CA TYR A 144 -12.33 -10.93 -9.51
C TYR A 144 -12.04 -12.31 -10.12
N CYS A 145 -12.11 -13.37 -9.30
CA CYS A 145 -12.82 -14.58 -9.71
C CYS A 145 -14.06 -14.71 -8.81
N HIS A 146 -15.02 -13.81 -9.02
CA HIS A 146 -16.42 -14.03 -8.69
C HIS A 146 -17.23 -13.98 -9.99
N LEU A 147 -16.82 -14.81 -10.95
CA LEU A 147 -17.78 -15.42 -11.87
C LEU A 147 -17.72 -16.90 -11.50
N GLY A 148 -18.70 -17.34 -10.72
CA GLY A 148 -19.03 -18.75 -10.70
C GLY A 148 -19.33 -19.12 -12.14
N PHE A 149 -18.56 -20.05 -12.70
CA PHE A 149 -19.06 -20.81 -13.83
C PHE A 149 -20.32 -21.50 -13.33
N SER A 150 -21.47 -20.96 -13.75
CA SER A 150 -22.73 -21.71 -13.70
C SER A 150 -22.49 -22.96 -14.51
N ASN A 151 -22.66 -24.11 -13.88
CA ASN A 151 -22.80 -25.38 -14.59
C ASN A 151 -23.93 -25.21 -15.61
N ASN A 152 -23.62 -25.45 -16.87
CA ASN A 152 -24.51 -26.01 -17.88
C ASN A 152 -23.72 -27.09 -18.60
#